data_AF-A0A946DYK2-F1
#
_entry.id   AF-A0A946DYK2-F1
#
_cell.length_a   1.000
_cell.length_b   1.000
_cell.length_c   1.000
_cell.angle_alpha   90.00
_cell.angle_beta   90.00
_cell.angle_gamma   90.00
#
_symmetry.space_group_name_H-M   'P 1'
#
loop_
_entity.id
_entity.type
_entity.pdbx_description
1 polymer ?
#
loop_
_entity_poly.entity_id
_entity_poly.type
_entity_poly.pdbx_seq_one_letter_code
_entity_poly.pdbx_strand_id
1 'polypeptide(L)'
;MKMSRVNCNSVPMLLACFAVLFVAGCADEGTVDSSSVSTPPVAVAVPPAADVDDVDIVADVDVVDEPATETTEVPVVEVSLKKEVVEKGYGDITGQILFDGDVPELKLAVKAGDPKVKDASVCAAKDLTANDLLVDPESKGIANAFVYIYHKNIKKHDIKIHPEAAKIKDSEKQIVFDQKNCRFIPHVMVIRNGQNVLIKSADGCAHNTHTSTLFNDEFNTIISPNDRKGVLLDTLEVPESLPMPVKCDIHPWMKAHWLIINHPYAAVTDKDGKFTIKKLPVGDIEFRVWHERPGYLDRKYVVTVEEGMNELEPRKFAASEFEE
;
A
#
# COMPACT_ATOMS: atom_id res chain seq x y z
N MET A 1 -67.61 8.05 25.82
CA MET A 1 -68.97 7.48 25.75
C MET A 1 -68.88 6.09 25.14
N LYS A 2 -69.27 5.06 25.90
CA LYS A 2 -69.58 3.63 25.58
C LYS A 2 -68.71 2.85 24.57
N MET A 3 -67.91 1.88 25.03
CA MET A 3 -68.16 0.41 25.06
C MET A 3 -68.04 -0.23 23.66
N SER A 4 -67.35 -1.35 23.42
CA SER A 4 -67.36 -2.59 24.21
C SER A 4 -66.15 -3.51 23.91
N ARG A 5 -65.88 -4.39 24.88
CA ARG A 5 -64.88 -5.46 24.94
C ARG A 5 -65.26 -6.66 24.07
N VAL A 6 -64.31 -7.51 23.68
CA VAL A 6 -64.26 -8.96 24.06
C VAL A 6 -62.79 -9.42 24.07
N ASN A 7 -62.50 -10.27 25.05
CA ASN A 7 -61.22 -10.81 25.51
C ASN A 7 -61.29 -12.35 25.44
N CYS A 8 -60.16 -13.05 25.22
CA CYS A 8 -59.81 -14.36 25.82
C CYS A 8 -58.50 -14.88 25.18
N ASN A 9 -57.40 -14.97 25.94
CA ASN A 9 -56.89 -16.18 26.63
C ASN A 9 -56.18 -17.17 25.67
N SER A 10 -55.04 -17.82 25.94
CA SER A 10 -54.00 -17.80 26.99
C SER A 10 -53.02 -18.97 26.66
N VAL A 11 -51.70 -18.69 26.65
CA VAL A 11 -50.46 -19.45 27.02
C VAL A 11 -50.64 -20.93 27.49
N PRO A 12 -49.73 -21.95 27.27
CA PRO A 12 -48.24 -21.96 27.43
C PRO A 12 -47.38 -22.71 26.37
N MET A 13 -46.13 -22.30 26.12
CA MET A 13 -44.84 -22.78 26.71
C MET A 13 -44.52 -24.26 26.47
N LEU A 14 -43.51 -24.57 25.64
CA LEU A 14 -42.71 -25.79 25.78
C LEU A 14 -41.26 -25.58 25.33
N LEU A 15 -40.37 -25.94 26.26
CA LEU A 15 -38.92 -26.00 26.21
C LEU A 15 -38.51 -27.31 25.51
N ALA A 16 -37.48 -27.33 24.66
CA ALA A 16 -36.86 -28.58 24.20
C ALA A 16 -35.34 -28.46 24.14
N CYS A 17 -34.69 -29.39 24.86
CA CYS A 17 -33.26 -29.51 25.12
C CYS A 17 -32.41 -29.82 23.88
N PHE A 18 -31.20 -29.25 23.84
CA PHE A 18 -30.09 -29.70 23.02
C PHE A 18 -29.49 -30.99 23.60
N ALA A 19 -29.45 -32.05 22.79
CA ALA A 19 -28.70 -33.27 23.08
C ALA A 19 -27.33 -33.20 22.38
N VAL A 20 -26.28 -33.37 23.18
CA VAL A 20 -24.90 -33.57 22.77
C VAL A 20 -24.74 -35.04 22.36
N LEU A 21 -24.29 -35.31 21.13
CA LEU A 21 -23.75 -36.62 20.75
C LEU A 21 -22.26 -36.49 20.44
N PHE A 22 -21.46 -37.08 21.32
CA PHE A 22 -20.09 -37.51 21.06
C PHE A 22 -20.13 -38.74 20.14
N VAL A 23 -19.38 -38.72 19.04
CA VAL A 23 -18.99 -39.95 18.34
C VAL A 23 -17.47 -39.93 18.20
N ALA A 24 -16.84 -40.87 18.90
CA ALA A 24 -15.47 -41.26 18.71
C ALA A 24 -15.36 -42.16 17.47
N GLY A 25 -14.33 -41.94 16.64
CA GLY A 25 -13.96 -42.80 15.53
C GLY A 25 -12.46 -42.70 15.29
N CYS A 26 -11.77 -43.82 15.50
CA CYS A 26 -10.34 -44.00 15.31
C CYS A 26 -9.96 -44.19 13.82
N ALA A 27 -8.75 -43.73 13.50
CA ALA A 27 -7.75 -44.23 12.54
C ALA A 27 -8.20 -44.84 11.20
N ASP A 28 -7.65 -44.34 10.09
CA ASP A 28 -6.66 -45.10 9.31
C ASP A 28 -5.87 -44.20 8.34
N GLU A 29 -4.71 -44.72 7.96
CA GLU A 29 -3.57 -44.16 7.24
C GLU A 29 -3.87 -43.71 5.80
N GLY A 30 -3.13 -42.70 5.35
CA GLY A 30 -3.14 -42.24 3.97
C GLY A 30 -1.91 -41.37 3.68
N THR A 31 -0.82 -42.04 3.32
CA THR A 31 0.39 -41.43 2.76
C THR A 31 0.06 -40.74 1.44
N VAL A 32 0.43 -39.46 1.31
CA VAL A 32 0.49 -38.79 0.01
C VAL A 32 1.81 -38.06 -0.19
N ASP A 33 2.27 -38.29 -1.40
CA ASP A 33 3.59 -38.12 -1.98
C ASP A 33 4.07 -36.67 -2.06
N SER A 34 5.37 -36.55 -1.90
CA SER A 34 6.18 -35.36 -2.14
C SER A 34 6.41 -35.17 -3.63
N SER A 35 5.92 -34.08 -4.22
CA SER A 35 6.64 -33.28 -5.24
C SER A 35 5.70 -32.33 -5.98
N SER A 36 5.88 -31.03 -5.75
CA SER A 36 5.82 -29.99 -6.80
C SER A 36 6.08 -28.64 -6.15
N VAL A 37 7.35 -28.24 -6.16
CA VAL A 37 7.76 -26.86 -5.89
C VAL A 37 7.25 -26.02 -7.05
N SER A 38 6.11 -25.37 -6.85
CA SER A 38 5.60 -24.31 -7.71
C SER A 38 6.05 -22.97 -7.14
N THR A 39 7.03 -22.36 -7.77
CA THR A 39 7.45 -20.97 -7.50
C THR A 39 6.26 -20.01 -7.72
N PRO A 40 5.91 -19.15 -6.74
CA PRO A 40 4.85 -18.17 -6.92
C PRO A 40 5.31 -16.99 -7.80
N PRO A 41 4.43 -16.41 -8.63
CA PRO A 41 4.73 -15.21 -9.39
C PRO A 41 4.79 -13.98 -8.49
N VAL A 42 5.75 -13.11 -8.80
CA VAL A 42 6.13 -11.86 -8.15
C VAL A 42 4.91 -10.93 -7.96
N ALA A 43 4.60 -10.61 -6.71
CA ALA A 43 3.79 -9.45 -6.37
C ALA A 43 4.58 -8.19 -6.72
N VAL A 44 3.97 -7.25 -7.45
CA VAL A 44 4.54 -5.90 -7.67
C VAL A 44 4.41 -5.13 -6.36
N ALA A 45 5.31 -5.42 -5.43
CA ALA A 45 5.65 -4.52 -4.35
C ALA A 45 6.57 -3.45 -4.94
N VAL A 46 6.19 -2.18 -4.82
CA VAL A 46 7.15 -1.09 -4.90
C VAL A 46 8.19 -1.36 -3.81
N PRO A 47 9.48 -1.52 -4.14
CA PRO A 47 10.49 -1.82 -3.14
C PRO A 47 10.57 -0.66 -2.14
N PRO A 48 10.71 -0.94 -0.83
CA PRO A 48 11.08 0.10 0.12
C PRO A 48 12.46 0.66 -0.27
N ALA A 49 12.65 1.97 -0.04
CA ALA A 49 13.91 2.66 -0.19
C ALA A 49 15.04 1.85 0.47
N ALA A 50 16.10 1.57 -0.30
CA ALA A 50 17.31 0.98 0.23
C ALA A 50 18.09 2.04 1.02
N ASP A 51 18.33 1.76 2.29
CA ASP A 51 19.31 2.46 3.12
C ASP A 51 20.70 2.23 2.48
N VAL A 52 21.38 3.31 2.09
CA VAL A 52 22.81 3.32 1.81
C VAL A 52 23.52 3.64 3.12
N ASP A 53 24.37 2.73 3.60
CA ASP A 53 25.66 3.04 4.25
C ASP A 53 26.40 1.73 4.63
N ASP A 54 27.73 1.84 4.58
CA ASP A 54 28.79 0.92 5.04
C ASP A 54 29.21 -0.27 4.14
N VAL A 55 30.21 -0.03 3.29
CA VAL A 55 31.28 -1.01 3.03
C VAL A 55 32.64 -0.32 3.15
N ASP A 56 33.36 -0.70 4.20
CA ASP A 56 34.75 -0.34 4.47
C ASP A 56 35.68 -0.80 3.35
N ILE A 57 36.54 0.14 2.94
CA ILE A 57 37.70 -0.08 2.08
C ILE A 57 38.79 -0.73 2.94
N VAL A 58 39.19 -1.95 2.60
CA VAL A 58 40.56 -2.42 2.86
C VAL A 58 41.13 -2.99 1.57
N ALA A 59 42.13 -2.28 1.07
CA ALA A 59 43.04 -2.73 0.04
C ALA A 59 43.88 -3.89 0.57
N ASP A 60 44.15 -4.88 -0.28
CA ASP A 60 45.49 -5.45 -0.37
C ASP A 60 45.74 -5.95 -1.80
N VAL A 61 46.89 -5.52 -2.29
CA VAL A 61 47.49 -5.80 -3.60
C VAL A 61 48.49 -6.94 -3.41
N ASP A 62 48.53 -7.86 -4.38
CA ASP A 62 49.73 -8.51 -4.96
C ASP A 62 49.28 -9.86 -5.58
N VAL A 63 49.81 -10.43 -6.69
CA VAL A 63 50.72 -10.07 -7.78
C VAL A 63 50.54 -11.22 -8.81
N VAL A 64 50.32 -10.88 -10.08
CA VAL A 64 50.84 -11.46 -11.34
C VAL A 64 50.90 -13.00 -11.54
N ASP A 65 50.15 -13.52 -12.54
CA ASP A 65 50.73 -14.23 -13.70
C ASP A 65 49.74 -14.25 -14.89
N GLU A 66 50.24 -14.08 -16.12
CA GLU A 66 49.46 -13.96 -17.38
C GLU A 66 49.18 -15.35 -18.06
N PRO A 67 48.69 -15.45 -19.32
CA PRO A 67 47.30 -15.72 -19.60
C PRO A 67 47.08 -17.03 -20.39
N ALA A 68 45.93 -17.69 -20.21
CA ALA A 68 45.46 -18.73 -21.11
C ALA A 68 44.19 -18.26 -21.82
N THR A 69 44.33 -18.05 -23.13
CA THR A 69 43.26 -17.74 -24.07
C THR A 69 42.31 -18.93 -24.22
N GLU A 70 41.08 -18.79 -23.75
CA GLU A 70 39.96 -19.66 -24.14
C GLU A 70 38.74 -18.78 -24.45
N THR A 71 38.50 -18.59 -25.75
CA THR A 71 37.32 -17.89 -26.27
C THR A 71 36.08 -18.74 -26.00
N THR A 72 35.35 -18.40 -24.95
CA THR A 72 33.99 -18.89 -24.73
C THR A 72 33.02 -17.86 -25.27
N GLU A 73 32.34 -18.20 -26.37
CA GLU A 73 31.24 -17.42 -26.91
C GLU A 73 30.09 -17.40 -25.89
N VAL A 74 29.76 -16.21 -25.38
CA VAL A 74 28.57 -16.00 -24.56
C VAL A 74 27.34 -16.16 -25.45
N PRO A 75 26.38 -17.05 -25.13
CA PRO A 75 25.19 -17.19 -25.95
C PRO A 75 24.35 -15.93 -25.81
N VAL A 76 24.07 -15.29 -26.95
CA VAL A 76 23.12 -14.19 -27.05
C VAL A 76 21.74 -14.77 -26.75
N VAL A 77 21.24 -14.55 -25.53
CA VAL A 77 19.86 -14.84 -25.19
C VAL A 77 19.01 -13.77 -25.85
N GLU A 78 18.39 -14.11 -26.98
CA GLU A 78 17.35 -13.29 -27.58
C GLU A 78 16.19 -13.16 -26.58
N VAL A 79 16.11 -12.01 -25.92
CA VAL A 79 14.93 -11.62 -25.15
C VAL A 79 13.83 -11.35 -26.16
N SER A 80 13.03 -12.38 -26.44
CA SER A 80 11.81 -12.25 -27.23
C SER A 80 10.84 -11.35 -26.48
N LEU A 81 10.86 -10.06 -26.81
CA LEU A 81 9.89 -9.06 -26.36
C LEU A 81 8.49 -9.57 -26.70
N LYS A 82 7.73 -9.97 -25.68
CA LYS A 82 6.32 -10.32 -25.85
C LYS A 82 5.62 -9.05 -26.34
N LYS A 83 5.21 -9.07 -27.60
CA LYS A 83 4.38 -8.02 -28.20
C LYS A 83 3.17 -7.79 -27.30
N GLU A 84 3.08 -6.61 -26.70
CA GLU A 84 2.00 -6.24 -25.82
C GLU A 84 0.69 -6.31 -26.64
N VAL A 85 -0.19 -7.22 -26.26
CA VAL A 85 -1.48 -7.37 -26.92
C VAL A 85 -2.33 -6.18 -26.48
N VAL A 86 -2.44 -5.19 -27.35
CA VAL A 86 -3.34 -4.05 -27.16
C VAL A 86 -4.76 -4.57 -27.08
N GLU A 87 -5.36 -4.48 -25.88
CA GLU A 87 -6.73 -4.90 -25.64
C GLU A 87 -7.70 -3.79 -26.08
N LYS A 88 -8.64 -4.13 -26.97
CA LYS A 88 -9.57 -3.14 -27.52
C LYS A 88 -10.41 -2.46 -26.45
N GLY A 89 -10.53 -1.15 -26.56
CA GLY A 89 -11.30 -0.30 -25.66
C GLY A 89 -10.65 -0.02 -24.30
N TYR A 90 -9.39 -0.43 -24.12
CA TYR A 90 -8.61 -0.14 -22.92
C TYR A 90 -7.17 0.31 -23.24
N GLY A 91 -6.62 1.12 -22.36
CA GLY A 91 -5.24 1.58 -22.40
C GLY A 91 -4.59 1.59 -21.04
N ASP A 92 -3.27 1.65 -21.04
CA ASP A 92 -2.43 1.88 -19.88
C ASP A 92 -1.88 3.31 -19.95
N ILE A 93 -1.73 3.97 -18.80
CA ILE A 93 -1.03 5.25 -18.72
C ILE A 93 0.22 5.09 -17.86
N THR A 94 1.31 5.76 -18.26
CA THR A 94 2.44 6.05 -17.38
C THR A 94 2.66 7.55 -17.32
N GLY A 95 3.08 8.05 -16.17
CA GLY A 95 3.40 9.45 -15.99
C GLY A 95 4.39 9.66 -14.87
N GLN A 96 4.76 10.92 -14.67
CA GLN A 96 5.73 11.30 -13.65
C GLN A 96 5.30 12.60 -12.96
N ILE A 97 5.43 12.63 -11.63
CA ILE A 97 5.17 13.78 -10.77
C ILE A 97 6.51 14.31 -10.27
N LEU A 98 6.81 15.56 -10.61
CA LEU A 98 8.11 16.19 -10.41
C LEU A 98 8.02 17.42 -9.51
N PHE A 99 9.04 17.61 -8.71
CA PHE A 99 9.27 18.78 -7.88
C PHE A 99 9.96 19.88 -8.69
N ASP A 100 9.41 21.08 -8.68
CA ASP A 100 9.96 22.25 -9.37
C ASP A 100 10.60 23.20 -8.35
N GLY A 101 11.92 23.05 -8.21
CA GLY A 101 12.74 23.84 -7.29
C GLY A 101 13.96 23.08 -6.77
N ASP A 102 14.62 23.68 -5.79
CA ASP A 102 15.71 23.05 -5.06
C ASP A 102 15.15 21.96 -4.15
N VAL A 103 15.80 20.79 -4.17
CA VAL A 103 15.37 19.65 -3.37
C VAL A 103 15.62 19.99 -1.90
N PRO A 104 14.58 20.00 -1.04
CA PRO A 104 14.76 20.37 0.34
C PRO A 104 15.54 19.30 1.09
N GLU A 105 16.40 19.71 2.02
CA GLU A 105 17.01 18.80 2.97
C GLU A 105 15.93 18.17 3.87
N LEU A 106 16.04 16.87 4.11
CA LEU A 106 15.11 16.18 4.99
C LEU A 106 15.30 16.67 6.43
N LYS A 107 14.23 17.26 7.00
CA LYS A 107 14.21 17.67 8.40
C LYS A 107 14.36 16.45 9.32
N LEU A 108 15.02 16.60 10.47
CA LEU A 108 15.01 15.57 11.50
C LEU A 108 13.65 15.54 12.21
N ALA A 109 13.01 14.38 12.21
CA ALA A 109 11.81 14.11 13.01
C ALA A 109 12.18 13.66 14.43
N VAL A 110 13.25 12.86 14.57
CA VAL A 110 13.79 12.44 15.87
C VAL A 110 15.31 12.54 15.83
N LYS A 111 15.89 13.12 16.88
CA LYS A 111 17.34 13.18 17.10
C LYS A 111 17.79 11.95 17.91
N ALA A 112 18.88 11.32 17.50
CA ALA A 112 19.50 10.23 18.21
C ALA A 112 19.84 10.63 19.66
N GLY A 113 19.50 9.76 20.60
CA GLY A 113 19.74 9.95 22.02
C GLY A 113 18.86 11.00 22.70
N ASP A 114 17.85 11.56 22.03
CA ASP A 114 16.94 12.53 22.67
C ASP A 114 16.14 11.86 23.80
N PRO A 115 16.38 12.22 25.08
CA PRO A 115 15.71 11.58 26.21
C PRO A 115 14.23 11.95 26.34
N LYS A 116 13.75 12.97 25.59
CA LYS A 116 12.33 13.36 25.57
C LYS A 116 11.49 12.45 24.70
N VAL A 117 12.14 11.66 23.84
CA VAL A 117 11.47 10.70 22.95
C VAL A 117 10.94 9.55 23.78
N LYS A 118 9.65 9.26 23.66
CA LYS A 118 9.05 8.08 24.26
C LYS A 118 9.70 6.83 23.65
N ASP A 119 10.13 5.90 24.50
CA ASP A 119 10.87 4.69 24.11
C ASP A 119 12.18 5.01 23.35
N ALA A 120 12.91 6.04 23.81
CA ALA A 120 14.15 6.55 23.21
C ALA A 120 15.20 5.46 22.91
N SER A 121 15.28 4.40 23.71
CA SER A 121 16.20 3.28 23.45
C SER A 121 15.90 2.53 22.15
N VAL A 122 14.69 2.69 21.60
CA VAL A 122 14.28 2.14 20.30
C VAL A 122 14.15 3.27 19.29
N CYS A 123 13.30 4.27 19.56
CA CYS A 123 12.92 5.29 18.58
C CYS A 123 13.84 6.50 18.48
N ALA A 124 14.78 6.66 19.40
CA ALA A 124 15.88 7.62 19.30
C ALA A 124 17.23 6.90 19.29
N ALA A 125 17.28 5.60 18.93
CA ALA A 125 18.53 4.87 18.81
C ALA A 125 19.42 5.44 17.67
N LYS A 126 18.78 6.02 16.65
CA LYS A 126 19.43 6.71 15.53
C LYS A 126 18.62 7.95 15.14
N ASP A 127 19.23 8.83 14.35
CA ASP A 127 18.54 9.97 13.75
C ASP A 127 17.43 9.42 12.82
N LEU A 128 16.22 9.99 12.93
CA LEU A 128 15.11 9.71 12.03
C LEU A 128 14.73 10.99 11.31
N THR A 129 14.82 10.98 9.99
CA THR A 129 14.33 12.06 9.13
C THR A 129 12.81 12.04 8.99
N ALA A 130 12.21 13.20 8.72
CA ALA A 130 10.86 13.26 8.23
C ALA A 130 10.76 12.55 6.87
N ASN A 131 9.66 11.85 6.64
CA ASN A 131 9.36 11.15 5.38
C ASN A 131 8.05 11.67 4.76
N ASP A 132 7.67 12.89 5.13
CA ASP A 132 6.48 13.60 4.68
C ASP A 132 6.64 14.31 3.32
N LEU A 133 7.89 14.44 2.84
CA LEU A 133 8.24 14.83 1.49
C LEU A 133 9.56 14.18 1.09
N LEU A 134 9.48 13.23 0.16
CA LEU A 134 10.65 12.57 -0.42
C LEU A 134 10.75 13.00 -1.88
N VAL A 135 11.83 13.73 -2.19
CA VAL A 135 12.14 14.17 -3.55
C VAL A 135 13.48 13.58 -3.96
N ASP A 136 13.50 12.84 -5.06
CA ASP A 136 14.74 12.29 -5.58
C ASP A 136 15.61 13.41 -6.20
N PRO A 137 16.89 13.52 -5.82
CA PRO A 137 17.73 14.66 -6.23
C PRO A 137 18.06 14.67 -7.72
N GLU A 138 18.08 13.51 -8.38
CA GLU A 138 18.45 13.36 -9.79
C GLU A 138 17.25 13.59 -10.71
N SER A 139 16.18 12.82 -10.50
CA SER A 139 14.97 12.86 -11.32
C SER A 139 14.04 14.02 -10.94
N LYS A 140 14.21 14.60 -9.74
CA LYS A 140 13.24 15.50 -9.10
C LYS A 140 11.88 14.84 -8.84
N GLY A 141 11.82 13.51 -8.86
CA GLY A 141 10.61 12.74 -8.63
C GLY A 141 10.06 12.91 -7.22
N ILE A 142 8.74 13.11 -7.10
CA ILE A 142 8.05 13.16 -5.80
C ILE A 142 7.47 11.77 -5.51
N ALA A 143 7.98 11.11 -4.48
CA ALA A 143 7.44 9.82 -4.04
C ALA A 143 6.13 9.99 -3.24
N ASN A 144 5.40 8.89 -3.06
CA ASN A 144 4.24 8.82 -2.17
C ASN A 144 3.05 9.74 -2.55
N ALA A 145 2.97 10.21 -3.79
CA ALA A 145 1.79 10.90 -4.30
C ALA A 145 0.76 9.87 -4.82
N PHE A 146 -0.50 10.05 -4.46
CA PHE A 146 -1.60 9.27 -5.03
C PHE A 146 -2.04 9.87 -6.36
N VAL A 147 -2.18 9.03 -7.38
CA VAL A 147 -2.84 9.35 -8.65
C VAL A 147 -4.02 8.40 -8.81
N TYR A 148 -5.25 8.92 -8.84
CA TYR A 148 -6.44 8.06 -8.81
C TYR A 148 -7.63 8.69 -9.51
N ILE A 149 -8.49 7.86 -10.11
CA ILE A 149 -9.75 8.36 -10.68
C ILE A 149 -10.59 8.95 -9.56
N TYR A 150 -11.08 10.16 -9.79
CA TYR A 150 -12.07 10.73 -8.90
C TYR A 150 -13.47 10.37 -9.36
N HIS A 151 -14.31 9.94 -8.42
CA HIS A 151 -15.74 9.85 -8.66
C HIS A 151 -16.54 10.73 -7.68
N LYS A 152 -17.39 11.61 -8.23
CA LYS A 152 -18.22 12.52 -7.42
C LYS A 152 -19.15 11.77 -6.47
N ASN A 153 -19.58 10.58 -6.85
CA ASN A 153 -20.36 9.69 -6.00
C ASN A 153 -19.56 8.40 -5.73
N ILE A 154 -18.71 8.43 -4.73
CA ILE A 154 -17.82 7.31 -4.37
C ILE A 154 -18.56 5.98 -4.11
N LYS A 155 -19.86 6.01 -3.81
CA LYS A 155 -20.69 4.82 -3.58
C LYS A 155 -21.33 4.25 -4.85
N LYS A 156 -21.23 4.93 -6.00
CA LYS A 156 -21.72 4.42 -7.29
C LYS A 156 -20.61 3.71 -8.07
N HIS A 157 -20.99 2.67 -8.80
CA HIS A 157 -20.12 1.86 -9.66
C HIS A 157 -20.34 2.20 -11.14
N ASP A 158 -20.23 3.46 -11.49
CA ASP A 158 -20.39 3.99 -12.86
C ASP A 158 -19.06 4.14 -13.61
N ILE A 159 -17.93 3.94 -12.93
CA ILE A 159 -16.64 3.76 -13.61
C ILE A 159 -16.67 2.41 -14.35
N LYS A 160 -16.39 2.42 -15.65
CA LYS A 160 -16.21 1.20 -16.43
C LYS A 160 -14.94 0.46 -15.97
N ILE A 161 -15.13 -0.65 -15.26
CA ILE A 161 -14.03 -1.47 -14.75
C ILE A 161 -13.71 -2.60 -15.73
N HIS A 162 -12.44 -2.73 -16.10
CA HIS A 162 -11.96 -3.86 -16.87
C HIS A 162 -12.16 -5.18 -16.08
N PRO A 163 -12.73 -6.25 -16.66
CA PRO A 163 -13.05 -7.49 -15.94
C PRO A 163 -11.88 -8.11 -15.17
N GLU A 164 -10.69 -8.19 -15.78
CA GLU A 164 -9.48 -8.65 -15.08
C GLU A 164 -9.01 -7.70 -13.97
N ALA A 165 -9.10 -6.38 -14.15
CA ALA A 165 -8.71 -5.42 -13.13
C ALA A 165 -9.71 -5.40 -11.95
N ALA A 166 -10.97 -5.78 -12.18
CA ALA A 166 -11.98 -5.93 -11.14
C ALA A 166 -11.59 -6.99 -10.11
N LYS A 167 -10.91 -8.06 -10.54
CA LYS A 167 -10.48 -9.15 -9.66
C LYS A 167 -9.37 -8.67 -8.72
N ILE A 168 -9.45 -9.09 -7.46
CA ILE A 168 -8.34 -9.02 -6.51
C ILE A 168 -7.79 -10.43 -6.40
N LYS A 169 -6.52 -10.64 -6.75
CA LYS A 169 -5.91 -11.96 -6.65
C LYS A 169 -5.79 -12.37 -5.19
N ASP A 170 -5.77 -13.67 -4.89
CA ASP A 170 -5.63 -14.14 -3.51
C ASP A 170 -4.35 -13.62 -2.84
N SER A 171 -3.26 -13.49 -3.60
CA SER A 171 -2.00 -12.90 -3.14
C SER A 171 -2.09 -11.40 -2.81
N GLU A 172 -3.14 -10.72 -3.28
CA GLU A 172 -3.36 -9.29 -3.11
C GLU A 172 -4.48 -9.02 -2.08
N LYS A 173 -5.23 -10.04 -1.63
CA LYS A 173 -6.33 -9.85 -0.66
C LYS A 173 -5.87 -9.29 0.67
N GLN A 174 -4.65 -9.59 1.09
CA GLN A 174 -4.08 -9.10 2.33
C GLN A 174 -2.91 -8.18 2.07
N ILE A 175 -3.07 -6.91 2.44
CA ILE A 175 -2.01 -5.90 2.42
C ILE A 175 -1.32 -5.92 3.78
N VAL A 176 0.01 -5.89 3.81
CA VAL A 176 0.76 -5.79 5.07
C VAL A 176 1.08 -4.33 5.36
N PHE A 177 0.79 -3.90 6.59
CA PHE A 177 1.16 -2.59 7.12
C PHE A 177 2.01 -2.80 8.37
N ASP A 178 3.29 -2.49 8.27
CA ASP A 178 4.30 -2.81 9.28
C ASP A 178 4.77 -1.55 10.01
N GLN A 179 5.03 -1.69 11.30
CA GLN A 179 5.68 -0.68 12.13
C GLN A 179 7.14 -1.10 12.30
N LYS A 180 8.05 -0.38 11.63
CA LYS A 180 9.46 -0.74 11.58
C LYS A 180 10.33 0.50 11.58
N ASN A 181 11.40 0.47 12.37
CA ASN A 181 12.32 1.59 12.58
C ASN A 181 11.58 2.87 13.03
N CYS A 182 10.54 2.69 13.87
CA CYS A 182 9.63 3.74 14.32
C CYS A 182 9.04 4.55 13.16
N ARG A 183 8.61 3.84 12.11
CA ARG A 183 7.87 4.32 10.95
C ARG A 183 6.76 3.34 10.57
N PHE A 184 5.75 3.84 9.86
CA PHE A 184 4.79 3.02 9.17
C PHE A 184 5.29 2.66 7.76
N ILE A 185 5.22 1.39 7.40
CA ILE A 185 5.69 0.84 6.12
C ILE A 185 4.58 -0.04 5.52
N PRO A 186 4.08 0.27 4.31
CA PRO A 186 4.39 1.45 3.52
C PRO A 186 3.87 2.75 4.16
N HIS A 187 4.50 3.88 3.81
CA HIS A 187 4.11 5.21 4.29
C HIS A 187 2.75 5.66 3.72
N VAL A 188 2.51 5.34 2.45
CA VAL A 188 1.20 5.51 1.82
C VAL A 188 0.79 4.23 1.11
N MET A 189 -0.50 3.92 1.10
CA MET A 189 -1.01 2.76 0.36
C MET A 189 -2.43 2.93 -0.13
N VAL A 190 -2.73 2.24 -1.23
CA VAL A 190 -4.09 2.10 -1.77
C VAL A 190 -4.70 0.81 -1.24
N ILE A 191 -5.92 0.90 -0.73
CA ILE A 191 -6.69 -0.24 -0.25
C ILE A 191 -7.95 -0.31 -1.11
N ARG A 192 -8.13 -1.42 -1.81
CA ARG A 192 -9.37 -1.70 -2.53
C ARG A 192 -10.35 -2.40 -1.63
N ASN A 193 -11.63 -2.07 -1.76
CA ASN A 193 -12.71 -2.81 -1.12
C ASN A 193 -12.55 -4.32 -1.36
N GLY A 194 -12.67 -5.12 -0.29
CA GLY A 194 -12.45 -6.57 -0.33
C GLY A 194 -11.00 -6.99 -0.05
N GLN A 195 -10.08 -6.04 0.14
CA GLN A 195 -8.79 -6.29 0.76
C GLN A 195 -8.88 -6.07 2.28
N ASN A 196 -8.05 -6.79 3.03
CA ASN A 196 -7.83 -6.55 4.45
C ASN A 196 -6.37 -6.09 4.68
N VAL A 197 -6.15 -5.46 5.83
CA VAL A 197 -4.83 -4.95 6.23
C VAL A 197 -4.34 -5.76 7.42
N LEU A 198 -3.22 -6.46 7.25
CA LEU A 198 -2.53 -7.14 8.35
C LEU A 198 -1.49 -6.20 8.95
N ILE A 199 -1.80 -5.69 10.14
CA ILE A 199 -1.01 -4.71 10.86
C ILE A 199 0.00 -5.43 11.75
N LYS A 200 1.29 -5.16 11.58
CA LYS A 200 2.39 -5.82 12.31
C LYS A 200 3.32 -4.79 12.94
N SER A 201 4.16 -5.26 13.86
CA SER A 201 5.31 -4.49 14.36
C SER A 201 6.58 -5.31 14.31
N ALA A 202 7.64 -4.73 13.77
CA ALA A 202 9.01 -5.23 13.83
C ALA A 202 9.82 -4.53 14.92
N ASP A 203 9.28 -3.49 15.54
CA ASP A 203 9.99 -2.67 16.52
C ASP A 203 9.94 -3.28 17.92
N GLY A 204 11.01 -3.02 18.69
CA GLY A 204 11.14 -3.46 20.07
C GLY A 204 10.29 -2.68 21.08
N CYS A 205 9.40 -1.80 20.62
CA CYS A 205 8.44 -1.04 21.43
C CYS A 205 7.03 -1.14 20.85
N ALA A 206 6.03 -0.77 21.66
CA ALA A 206 4.63 -0.76 21.24
C ALA A 206 4.34 0.51 20.43
N HIS A 207 3.60 0.37 19.33
CA HIS A 207 2.99 1.49 18.63
C HIS A 207 1.49 1.22 18.50
N ASN A 208 0.68 2.25 18.27
CA ASN A 208 -0.69 2.04 17.85
C ASN A 208 -0.87 2.45 16.38
N THR A 209 -1.81 1.78 15.71
CA THR A 209 -2.32 2.22 14.42
C THR A 209 -3.67 2.86 14.68
N HIS A 210 -3.73 4.17 14.48
CA HIS A 210 -4.95 4.96 14.63
C HIS A 210 -5.33 5.55 13.27
N THR A 211 -6.38 4.99 12.65
CA THR A 211 -6.98 5.54 11.44
C THR A 211 -7.95 6.66 11.83
N SER A 212 -8.13 7.67 10.98
CA SER A 212 -9.24 8.62 11.14
C SER A 212 -10.02 8.63 9.83
N THR A 213 -11.06 7.82 9.73
CA THR A 213 -11.91 7.59 8.54
C THR A 213 -13.14 8.50 8.52
N LEU A 214 -13.75 8.74 7.34
CA LEU A 214 -15.00 9.50 7.27
C LEU A 214 -16.23 8.60 7.20
N PHE A 215 -16.11 7.44 6.56
CA PHE A 215 -17.26 6.57 6.27
C PHE A 215 -17.12 5.15 6.84
N ASN A 216 -15.91 4.73 7.17
CA ASN A 216 -15.64 3.48 7.88
C ASN A 216 -15.49 3.74 9.38
N ASP A 217 -15.61 2.68 10.18
CA ASP A 217 -15.33 2.76 11.61
C ASP A 217 -13.86 3.11 11.86
N GLU A 218 -13.63 3.91 12.90
CA GLU A 218 -12.30 4.25 13.36
C GLU A 218 -11.59 3.00 13.90
N PHE A 219 -10.34 2.81 13.53
CA PHE A 219 -9.49 1.75 14.07
C PHE A 219 -8.41 2.38 14.93
N ASN A 220 -8.38 2.05 16.22
CA ASN A 220 -7.31 2.46 17.12
C ASN A 220 -6.89 1.29 17.99
N THR A 221 -5.76 0.66 17.64
CA THR A 221 -5.27 -0.53 18.35
C THR A 221 -3.77 -0.46 18.55
N ILE A 222 -3.33 -0.79 19.77
CA ILE A 222 -1.92 -1.00 20.11
C ILE A 222 -1.45 -2.34 19.55
N ILE A 223 -0.31 -2.31 18.87
CA ILE A 223 0.42 -3.49 18.39
C ILE A 223 1.60 -3.70 19.32
N SER A 224 1.73 -4.92 19.83
CA SER A 224 2.78 -5.27 20.80
C SER A 224 4.17 -5.24 20.15
N PRO A 225 5.24 -5.01 20.95
CA PRO A 225 6.61 -5.10 20.45
C PRO A 225 6.88 -6.41 19.72
N ASN A 226 7.52 -6.34 18.56
CA ASN A 226 7.87 -7.49 17.71
C ASN A 226 6.69 -8.39 17.31
N ASP A 227 5.45 -7.89 17.31
CA ASP A 227 4.30 -8.69 16.88
C ASP A 227 4.29 -8.91 15.36
N ARG A 228 4.87 -10.05 14.96
CA ARG A 228 4.91 -10.50 13.56
C ARG A 228 3.66 -11.29 13.14
N LYS A 229 2.83 -11.72 14.09
CA LYS A 229 1.53 -12.35 13.78
C LYS A 229 0.56 -11.27 13.32
N GLY A 230 0.53 -10.16 14.05
CA GLY A 230 -0.20 -8.95 13.70
C GLY A 230 -1.70 -9.02 14.02
N VAL A 231 -2.36 -7.89 13.78
CA VAL A 231 -3.80 -7.69 13.93
C VAL A 231 -4.40 -7.47 12.55
N LEU A 232 -5.44 -8.23 12.20
CA LEU A 232 -6.14 -8.09 10.94
C LEU A 232 -7.22 -7.01 11.05
N LEU A 233 -7.22 -6.06 10.13
CA LEU A 233 -8.28 -5.09 9.91
C LEU A 233 -9.00 -5.42 8.60
N ASP A 234 -10.25 -5.85 8.69
CA ASP A 234 -11.07 -6.34 7.57
C ASP A 234 -12.35 -5.52 7.32
N THR A 235 -12.52 -4.40 8.03
CA THR A 235 -13.75 -3.59 8.02
C THR A 235 -13.72 -2.37 7.08
N LEU A 236 -12.71 -2.25 6.20
CA LEU A 236 -12.57 -1.13 5.25
C LEU A 236 -13.43 -1.37 3.99
N GLU A 237 -14.75 -1.39 4.17
CA GLU A 237 -15.71 -1.75 3.12
C GLU A 237 -16.28 -0.56 2.34
N VAL A 238 -16.07 0.67 2.79
CA VAL A 238 -16.60 1.87 2.13
C VAL A 238 -15.44 2.69 1.55
N PRO A 239 -15.47 3.08 0.27
CA PRO A 239 -14.43 3.96 -0.27
C PRO A 239 -14.48 5.32 0.44
N GLU A 240 -13.30 5.92 0.61
CA GLU A 240 -13.13 7.23 1.24
C GLU A 240 -12.99 8.33 0.18
N SER A 241 -13.38 9.56 0.52
CA SER A 241 -13.40 10.67 -0.45
C SER A 241 -12.04 11.38 -0.62
N LEU A 242 -11.11 11.12 0.31
CA LEU A 242 -9.72 11.58 0.30
C LEU A 242 -8.83 10.51 0.94
N PRO A 243 -7.50 10.57 0.72
CA PRO A 243 -6.56 9.77 1.50
C PRO A 243 -6.69 10.06 3.00
N MET A 244 -6.93 9.03 3.80
CA MET A 244 -7.16 9.17 5.24
C MET A 244 -5.84 9.12 6.01
N PRO A 245 -5.63 9.98 7.01
CA PRO A 245 -4.44 9.93 7.84
C PRO A 245 -4.49 8.71 8.76
N VAL A 246 -3.31 8.15 8.99
CA VAL A 246 -3.03 7.11 9.97
C VAL A 246 -1.87 7.59 10.82
N LYS A 247 -2.02 7.49 12.14
CA LYS A 247 -1.03 7.99 13.10
C LYS A 247 -0.74 6.98 14.21
N CYS A 248 0.41 7.15 14.83
CA CYS A 248 0.68 6.61 16.16
C CYS A 248 0.48 7.75 17.18
N ASP A 249 -0.38 7.52 18.18
CA ASP A 249 -0.56 8.46 19.29
C ASP A 249 0.60 8.40 20.29
N ILE A 250 1.36 7.31 20.31
CA ILE A 250 2.54 7.13 21.19
C ILE A 250 3.76 7.87 20.63
N HIS A 251 3.93 7.85 19.31
CA HIS A 251 5.11 8.37 18.60
C HIS A 251 4.66 9.36 17.50
N PRO A 252 4.51 10.66 17.81
CA PRO A 252 3.80 11.62 16.95
C PRO A 252 4.37 11.87 15.54
N TRP A 253 5.62 11.48 15.30
CA TRP A 253 6.23 11.54 13.97
C TRP A 253 5.80 10.40 13.05
N MET A 254 5.27 9.30 13.59
CA MET A 254 4.77 8.18 12.79
C MET A 254 3.41 8.56 12.21
N LYS A 255 3.43 8.89 10.92
CA LYS A 255 2.26 9.20 10.10
C LYS A 255 2.29 8.34 8.85
N ALA A 256 1.11 8.10 8.30
CA ALA A 256 0.89 7.40 7.04
C ALA A 256 -0.44 7.87 6.43
N HIS A 257 -0.69 7.54 5.17
CA HIS A 257 -1.96 7.84 4.51
C HIS A 257 -2.50 6.66 3.72
N TRP A 258 -3.79 6.35 3.91
CA TRP A 258 -4.46 5.25 3.22
C TRP A 258 -5.53 5.78 2.27
N LEU A 259 -5.46 5.39 1.00
CA LEU A 259 -6.49 5.69 0.01
C LEU A 259 -7.41 4.47 -0.16
N ILE A 260 -8.61 4.53 0.39
CA ILE A 260 -9.60 3.44 0.32
C ILE A 260 -10.53 3.67 -0.89
N ILE A 261 -10.54 2.75 -1.86
CA ILE A 261 -11.26 2.88 -3.12
C ILE A 261 -11.99 1.59 -3.52
N ASN A 262 -13.00 1.70 -4.37
CA ASN A 262 -13.78 0.56 -4.86
C ASN A 262 -13.49 0.22 -6.35
N HIS A 263 -12.44 0.80 -6.93
CA HIS A 263 -12.02 0.57 -8.32
C HIS A 263 -10.50 0.31 -8.38
N PRO A 264 -9.98 -0.30 -9.46
CA PRO A 264 -8.55 -0.59 -9.57
C PRO A 264 -7.69 0.58 -10.04
N TYR A 265 -8.31 1.68 -10.47
CA TYR A 265 -7.62 2.77 -11.17
C TYR A 265 -7.00 3.80 -10.22
N ALA A 266 -5.94 3.38 -9.53
CA ALA A 266 -5.10 4.22 -8.70
C ALA A 266 -3.65 3.73 -8.71
N ALA A 267 -2.72 4.65 -8.46
CA ALA A 267 -1.31 4.37 -8.27
C ALA A 267 -0.73 5.27 -7.18
N VAL A 268 0.40 4.83 -6.63
CA VAL A 268 1.29 5.62 -5.77
C VAL A 268 2.57 5.87 -6.58
N THR A 269 3.07 7.09 -6.56
CA THR A 269 4.35 7.40 -7.22
C THR A 269 5.52 6.74 -6.51
N ASP A 270 6.43 6.16 -7.29
CA ASP A 270 7.67 5.60 -6.78
C ASP A 270 8.70 6.69 -6.41
N LYS A 271 9.92 6.27 -6.04
CA LYS A 271 11.01 7.18 -5.67
C LYS A 271 11.36 8.18 -6.78
N ASP A 272 11.17 7.82 -8.04
CA ASP A 272 11.46 8.67 -9.20
C ASP A 272 10.21 9.49 -9.61
N GLY A 273 9.16 9.48 -8.78
CA GLY A 273 7.91 10.17 -9.04
C GLY A 273 7.04 9.50 -10.10
N LYS A 274 7.39 8.30 -10.57
CA LYS A 274 6.71 7.63 -11.67
C LYS A 274 5.51 6.83 -11.17
N PHE A 275 4.48 6.75 -12.00
CA PHE A 275 3.30 5.94 -11.75
C PHE A 275 2.83 5.25 -13.02
N THR A 276 2.12 4.14 -12.87
CA THR A 276 1.45 3.45 -13.98
C THR A 276 0.07 3.01 -13.53
N ILE A 277 -0.95 3.31 -14.34
CA ILE A 277 -2.32 2.81 -14.13
C ILE A 277 -2.73 2.04 -15.38
N LYS A 278 -3.05 0.76 -15.19
CA LYS A 278 -3.32 -0.17 -16.29
C LYS A 278 -4.81 -0.35 -16.54
N LYS A 279 -5.14 -0.78 -17.76
CA LYS A 279 -6.47 -1.27 -18.16
C LYS A 279 -7.57 -0.23 -17.97
N LEU A 280 -7.23 1.04 -18.13
CA LEU A 280 -8.17 2.16 -18.12
C LEU A 280 -9.08 2.08 -19.34
N PRO A 281 -10.37 2.42 -19.23
CA PRO A 281 -11.21 2.55 -20.41
C PRO A 281 -10.72 3.69 -21.31
N VAL A 282 -10.77 3.51 -22.63
CA VAL A 282 -10.45 4.57 -23.58
C VAL A 282 -11.39 5.78 -23.44
N GLY A 283 -10.84 6.98 -23.57
CA GLY A 283 -11.56 8.26 -23.50
C GLY A 283 -10.96 9.23 -22.48
N ASP A 284 -11.65 10.35 -22.26
CA ASP A 284 -11.23 11.35 -21.27
C ASP A 284 -11.54 10.88 -19.85
N ILE A 285 -10.51 10.81 -19.02
CA ILE A 285 -10.59 10.42 -17.61
C ILE A 285 -10.07 11.55 -16.74
N GLU A 286 -10.82 11.85 -15.67
CA GLU A 286 -10.42 12.81 -14.65
C GLU A 286 -9.77 12.10 -13.46
N PHE A 287 -8.50 12.43 -13.22
CA PHE A 287 -7.72 11.99 -12.08
C PHE A 287 -7.58 13.09 -11.03
N ARG A 288 -7.34 12.65 -9.80
CA ARG A 288 -6.78 13.47 -8.72
C ARG A 288 -5.33 13.09 -8.50
N VAL A 289 -4.53 14.11 -8.22
CA VAL A 289 -3.17 13.99 -7.72
C VAL A 289 -3.14 14.57 -6.31
N TRP A 290 -2.77 13.75 -5.33
CA TRP A 290 -2.75 14.14 -3.92
C TRP A 290 -1.42 13.75 -3.27
N HIS A 291 -0.88 14.60 -2.42
CA HIS A 291 0.31 14.37 -1.60
C HIS A 291 0.07 14.94 -0.20
N GLU A 292 0.70 14.36 0.83
CA GLU A 292 0.31 14.64 2.23
C GLU A 292 0.56 16.07 2.71
N ARG A 293 1.60 16.73 2.20
CA ARG A 293 1.89 18.14 2.55
C ARG A 293 0.86 19.12 1.98
N PRO A 294 0.72 19.26 0.63
CA PRO A 294 -0.24 20.20 0.05
C PRO A 294 -1.70 19.72 0.05
N GLY A 295 -1.94 18.43 0.29
CA GLY A 295 -3.19 17.79 -0.07
C GLY A 295 -3.30 17.61 -1.58
N TYR A 296 -4.23 18.32 -2.24
CA TYR A 296 -4.41 18.16 -3.69
C TYR A 296 -3.39 18.99 -4.48
N LEU A 297 -2.50 18.31 -5.17
CA LEU A 297 -1.65 18.87 -6.22
C LEU A 297 -2.47 19.17 -7.48
N ASP A 298 -3.37 18.25 -7.87
CA ASP A 298 -4.33 18.49 -8.93
C ASP A 298 -5.67 17.84 -8.59
N ARG A 299 -6.75 18.63 -8.66
CA ARG A 299 -8.11 18.14 -8.40
C ARG A 299 -8.82 17.65 -9.66
N LYS A 300 -8.30 17.98 -10.84
CA LYS A 300 -8.92 17.79 -12.14
C LYS A 300 -7.87 17.53 -13.22
N TYR A 301 -7.04 16.51 -13.02
CA TYR A 301 -6.08 16.10 -14.03
C TYR A 301 -6.79 15.28 -15.12
N VAL A 302 -7.13 15.92 -16.24
CA VAL A 302 -7.79 15.25 -17.37
C VAL A 302 -6.75 14.63 -18.29
N VAL A 303 -6.91 13.33 -18.55
CA VAL A 303 -6.07 12.55 -19.47
C VAL A 303 -6.96 11.86 -20.50
N THR A 304 -6.66 12.03 -21.78
CA THR A 304 -7.27 11.25 -22.86
C THR A 304 -6.50 9.94 -22.99
N VAL A 305 -7.16 8.82 -22.69
CA VAL A 305 -6.57 7.48 -22.79
C VAL A 305 -6.92 6.87 -24.14
N GLU A 306 -5.90 6.53 -24.93
CA GLU A 306 -6.02 5.75 -26.16
C GLU A 306 -5.76 4.26 -25.91
N GLU A 307 -6.05 3.41 -26.91
CA GLU A 307 -5.75 1.97 -26.81
C GLU A 307 -4.24 1.73 -26.71
N GLY A 308 -3.82 0.83 -25.82
CA GLY A 308 -2.40 0.52 -25.62
C GLY A 308 -1.73 1.47 -24.63
N MET A 309 -0.42 1.68 -24.78
CA MET A 309 0.37 2.46 -23.84
C MET A 309 0.30 3.96 -24.14
N ASN A 310 -0.01 4.77 -23.13
CA ASN A 310 -0.05 6.22 -23.19
C ASN A 310 1.04 6.78 -22.27
N GLU A 311 2.05 7.43 -22.84
CA GLU A 311 3.09 8.12 -22.07
C GLU A 311 2.68 9.58 -21.85
N LEU A 312 2.50 9.96 -20.59
CA LEU A 312 2.05 11.30 -20.21
C LEU A 312 3.26 12.21 -19.97
N GLU A 313 3.13 13.47 -20.40
CA GLU A 313 4.11 14.50 -20.08
C GLU A 313 4.28 14.66 -18.56
N PRO A 314 5.52 14.77 -18.04
CA PRO A 314 5.76 14.97 -16.61
C PRO A 314 5.06 16.21 -16.06
N ARG A 315 4.42 16.04 -14.90
CA ARG A 315 3.71 17.09 -14.18
C ARG A 315 4.62 17.68 -13.12
N LYS A 316 4.94 18.97 -13.25
CA LYS A 316 5.78 19.71 -12.30
C LYS A 316 4.93 20.51 -11.31
N PHE A 317 5.31 20.48 -10.04
CA PHE A 317 4.66 21.23 -8.95
C PHE A 317 5.69 22.07 -8.20
N ALA A 318 5.36 23.34 -7.96
CA ALA A 318 6.30 24.31 -7.41
C ALA A 318 6.65 23.98 -5.95
N ALA A 319 7.92 24.20 -5.58
CA ALA A 319 8.38 24.00 -4.20
C ALA A 319 7.51 24.71 -3.16
N SER A 320 7.00 25.91 -3.47
CA SER A 320 6.11 26.70 -2.61
C SER A 320 4.78 26.00 -2.28
N GLU A 321 4.35 25.01 -3.07
CA GLU A 321 3.15 24.23 -2.77
C GLU A 321 3.37 23.28 -1.58
N PHE A 322 4.62 22.92 -1.29
CA PHE A 322 4.97 21.96 -0.24
C PHE A 322 5.49 22.61 1.04
N GLU A 323 5.52 23.93 1.11
CA GLU A 323 5.93 24.66 2.32
C GLU A 323 4.86 24.53 3.42
N GLU A 324 5.31 24.30 4.65
CA GLU A 324 4.45 24.20 5.86
C GLU A 324 4.29 25.56 6.55
#